data_AF-A0A395J548-F1
#
_entry.id   AF-A0A395J548-F1
#
_cell.length_a   1.000
_cell.length_b   1.000
_cell.length_c   1.000
_cell.angle_alpha   90.00
_cell.angle_beta   90.00
_cell.angle_gamma   90.00
#
_symmetry.space_group_name_H-M   'P 1'
#
loop_
_entity.id
_entity.type
_entity.pdbx_description
1 polymer ?
#
loop_
_entity_poly.entity_id
_entity_poly.type
_entity_poly.pdbx_seq_one_letter_code
_entity_poly.pdbx_strand_id
1 'polypeptide(L)'
;MFSSRIIAIIAIATSALVQAHTVITYPGWRGDNLITNETFPYGMQWMYPCGGMRTTTNRTLWPTHGGAIAIQPGWFQGHATAFLYISI
;
A
#
# COMPACT_ATOMS: atom_id res chain seq x y z
N MET A 1 -34.96 5.39 -4.10
CA MET A 1 -33.91 4.60 -4.77
C MET A 1 -32.94 5.58 -5.40
N PHE A 2 -31.70 5.69 -4.91
CA PHE A 2 -30.72 6.61 -5.50
C PHE A 2 -30.26 6.07 -6.87
N SER A 3 -30.14 6.96 -7.86
CA SER A 3 -29.65 6.61 -9.19
C SER A 3 -28.20 6.13 -9.13
N SER A 4 -27.86 5.03 -9.83
CA SER A 4 -26.50 4.46 -9.84
C SER A 4 -25.44 5.46 -10.28
N ARG A 5 -25.81 6.43 -11.14
CA ARG A 5 -24.93 7.52 -11.58
C ARG A 5 -24.56 8.47 -10.44
N ILE A 6 -25.50 8.79 -9.56
CA ILE A 6 -25.25 9.67 -8.41
C ILE A 6 -24.32 8.98 -7.42
N ILE A 7 -24.53 7.68 -7.17
CA ILE A 7 -23.66 6.88 -6.29
C ILE A 7 -22.23 6.83 -6.85
N ALA A 8 -22.06 6.60 -8.15
CA ALA A 8 -20.74 6.57 -8.77
C ALA A 8 -20.00 7.91 -8.67
N ILE A 9 -20.69 9.04 -8.88
CA ILE A 9 -20.08 10.38 -8.74
C ILE A 9 -19.63 10.62 -7.31
N ILE A 10 -20.45 10.27 -6.32
CA ILE A 10 -20.10 10.42 -4.90
C ILE A 10 -18.89 9.55 -4.56
N ALA A 11 -18.87 8.28 -4.99
CA ALA A 11 -17.75 7.37 -4.73
C ALA A 11 -16.43 7.89 -5.31
N ILE A 12 -16.45 8.43 -6.54
CA ILE A 12 -15.26 9.04 -7.16
C ILE A 12 -14.84 10.27 -6.38
N ALA A 13 -15.77 11.16 -6.03
CA ALA A 13 -15.47 12.39 -5.29
C ALA A 13 -14.87 12.11 -3.91
N THR A 14 -15.30 11.04 -3.24
CA THR A 14 -14.78 10.67 -1.91
C THR A 14 -13.54 9.78 -1.94
N SER A 15 -13.16 9.24 -3.10
CA SER A 15 -12.02 8.31 -3.20
C SER A 15 -10.68 8.92 -2.78
N ALA A 16 -10.49 10.22 -3.02
CA ALA A 16 -9.31 10.96 -2.61
C ALA A 16 -9.20 11.20 -1.09
N LEU A 17 -10.27 10.97 -0.32
CA LEU A 17 -10.30 11.15 1.13
C LEU A 17 -9.87 9.90 1.89
N VAL A 18 -9.76 8.75 1.21
CA VAL A 18 -9.41 7.47 1.86
C VAL A 18 -7.89 7.36 1.96
N GLN A 19 -7.35 7.57 3.16
CA GLN A 19 -5.95 7.29 3.46
C GLN A 19 -5.84 5.94 4.17
N ALA A 20 -5.52 4.88 3.40
CA ALA A 20 -5.29 3.55 3.93
C ALA A 20 -3.80 3.18 3.79
N HIS A 21 -3.15 2.91 4.91
CA HIS A 21 -1.79 2.37 4.93
C HIS A 21 -1.85 0.85 4.71
N THR A 22 -0.81 0.27 4.13
CA THR A 22 -0.73 -1.18 3.94
C THR A 22 0.68 -1.68 4.20
N VAL A 23 0.81 -2.89 4.74
CA VAL A 23 2.10 -3.52 4.99
C VAL A 23 2.21 -4.77 4.12
N ILE A 24 3.29 -4.86 3.36
CA ILE A 24 3.64 -6.13 2.71
C ILE A 24 4.38 -6.98 3.74
N THR A 25 3.66 -7.97 4.28
CA THR A 25 4.19 -8.89 5.29
C THR A 25 5.08 -9.97 4.66
N TYR A 26 4.78 -10.35 3.41
CA TYR A 26 5.64 -11.22 2.62
C TYR A 26 5.46 -10.96 1.10
N PRO A 27 6.53 -10.85 0.30
CA PRO A 27 7.91 -10.71 0.77
C PRO A 27 8.10 -9.34 1.43
N GLY A 28 9.03 -9.23 2.39
CA GLY A 28 9.26 -7.95 3.07
C GLY A 28 9.58 -6.83 2.07
N TRP A 29 8.96 -5.66 2.24
CA TRP A 29 9.31 -4.46 1.48
C TRP A 29 10.72 -3.95 1.85
N ARG A 30 11.25 -3.00 1.07
CA ARG A 30 12.65 -2.54 1.22
C ARG A 30 12.98 -1.95 2.60
N GLY A 31 11.97 -1.46 3.32
CA GLY A 31 12.08 -1.01 4.70
C GLY A 31 10.79 -0.35 5.15
N ASP A 32 10.70 -0.06 6.44
CA ASP A 32 9.53 0.55 7.06
C ASP A 32 9.37 2.01 6.61
N ASN A 33 8.19 2.34 6.08
CA ASN A 33 7.81 3.67 5.60
C ASN A 33 6.48 4.16 6.20
N LEU A 34 6.09 3.59 7.35
CA LEU A 34 4.89 3.95 8.11
C LEU A 34 5.17 5.00 9.21
N ILE A 35 6.43 5.31 9.48
CA ILE A 35 6.84 6.24 10.53
C ILE A 35 6.81 7.67 9.99
N THR A 36 5.96 8.53 10.56
CA THR A 36 5.75 9.91 10.10
C THR A 36 6.52 10.97 10.89
N ASN A 37 7.47 10.64 11.79
CA ASN A 37 8.21 11.68 12.53
C ASN A 37 9.66 11.35 12.96
N GLU A 38 10.47 12.42 13.00
CA GLU A 38 11.80 12.75 13.57
C GLU A 38 13.08 12.30 12.87
N THR A 39 13.08 11.22 12.06
CA THR A 39 14.29 10.76 11.34
C THR A 39 14.16 10.84 9.79
N PHE A 40 13.30 11.75 9.32
CA PHE A 40 13.17 12.17 7.91
C PHE A 40 14.57 12.46 7.29
N PRO A 41 14.89 11.97 6.06
CA PRO A 41 14.15 12.29 4.83
C PRO A 41 13.65 11.13 3.94
N TYR A 42 13.80 9.87 4.33
CA TYR A 42 13.50 8.74 3.43
C TYR A 42 12.44 7.82 4.04
N GLY A 43 11.34 7.56 3.33
CA GLY A 43 10.41 6.49 3.72
C GLY A 43 8.99 6.93 4.08
N MET A 44 8.20 7.48 3.15
CA MET A 44 6.75 7.60 3.36
C MET A 44 6.01 6.78 2.31
N GLN A 45 4.95 6.07 2.70
CA GLN A 45 4.22 5.17 1.80
C GLN A 45 3.69 5.85 0.51
N TRP A 46 3.41 7.15 0.55
CA TRP A 46 2.96 7.95 -0.60
C TRP A 46 4.10 8.54 -1.46
N MET A 47 5.36 8.38 -1.05
CA MET A 47 6.51 8.87 -1.83
C MET A 47 6.81 7.94 -3.00
N TYR A 48 6.69 8.45 -4.21
CA TYR A 48 7.13 7.73 -5.41
C TYR A 48 8.61 8.02 -5.71
N PRO A 49 9.42 7.02 -6.12
CA PRO A 49 9.11 5.58 -6.22
C PRO A 49 9.34 4.82 -4.90
N CYS A 50 8.70 3.65 -4.77
CA CYS A 50 8.96 2.66 -3.70
C CYS A 50 8.86 3.19 -2.25
N GLY A 51 8.00 4.16 -1.99
CA GLY A 51 7.86 4.78 -0.67
C GLY A 51 9.06 5.63 -0.27
N GLY A 52 9.88 6.10 -1.21
CA GLY A 52 11.12 6.83 -0.94
C GLY A 52 12.31 5.94 -0.55
N MET A 53 12.18 4.61 -0.64
CA MET A 53 13.22 3.66 -0.26
C MET A 53 14.25 3.44 -1.38
N ARG A 54 15.54 3.59 -1.03
CA ARG A 54 16.66 3.26 -1.92
C ARG A 54 16.70 1.77 -2.24
N THR A 55 17.50 1.39 -3.23
CA THR A 55 17.76 -0.02 -3.54
C THR A 55 18.48 -0.71 -2.39
N THR A 56 18.16 -1.98 -2.15
CA THR A 56 18.74 -2.78 -1.08
C THR A 56 19.34 -4.08 -1.61
N THR A 57 20.16 -4.74 -0.79
CA THR A 57 20.84 -6.01 -1.10
C THR A 57 20.29 -7.19 -0.31
N ASN A 58 19.52 -6.95 0.75
CA ASN A 58 18.87 -7.97 1.59
C ASN A 58 17.57 -8.48 0.93
N ARG A 59 17.71 -9.32 -0.09
CA ARG A 59 16.57 -9.82 -0.88
C ARG A 59 15.95 -11.07 -0.27
N THR A 60 14.62 -11.15 -0.37
CA THR A 60 13.87 -12.39 -0.07
C THR A 60 14.03 -13.36 -1.23
N LEU A 61 14.36 -14.62 -0.94
CA LEU A 61 14.34 -15.70 -1.94
C LEU A 61 12.89 -15.94 -2.38
N TRP A 62 12.65 -15.90 -3.69
CA TRP A 62 11.32 -16.06 -4.27
C TRP A 62 11.23 -17.34 -5.13
N PRO A 63 10.23 -18.21 -4.92
CA PRO A 63 10.09 -19.43 -5.72
C PRO A 63 9.76 -19.14 -7.19
N THR A 64 10.39 -19.87 -8.10
CA THR A 64 10.16 -19.75 -9.56
C THR A 64 8.95 -20.52 -10.05
N HIS A 65 8.43 -21.46 -9.25
CA HIS A 65 7.28 -22.31 -9.60
C HIS A 65 5.97 -21.86 -8.94
N GLY A 66 5.93 -20.64 -8.39
CA GLY A 66 4.78 -20.07 -7.71
C GLY A 66 5.12 -19.54 -6.32
N GLY A 67 4.85 -18.27 -6.09
CA GLY A 67 5.07 -17.58 -4.80
C GLY A 67 3.80 -16.91 -4.31
N ALA A 68 3.77 -16.58 -3.03
CA ALA A 68 2.63 -15.95 -2.38
C ALA A 68 2.97 -14.51 -1.97
N ILE A 69 2.03 -13.59 -2.13
CA ILE A 69 2.15 -12.23 -1.59
C ILE A 69 1.15 -12.10 -0.45
N ALA A 70 1.62 -11.68 0.72
CA ALA A 70 0.80 -11.47 1.90
C ALA A 70 0.83 -9.99 2.29
N ILE A 71 -0.36 -9.39 2.36
CA ILE A 71 -0.55 -7.96 2.59
C ILE A 71 -1.47 -7.80 3.79
N GLN A 72 -1.05 -6.99 4.75
CA GLN A 72 -1.88 -6.56 5.85
C GLN A 72 -2.47 -5.18 5.52
N PRO A 73 -3.77 -5.08 5.24
CA PRO A 73 -4.43 -3.80 5.04
C PRO A 73 -4.54 -3.07 6.38
N GLY A 74 -3.70 -2.05 6.57
CA GLY A 74 -3.72 -1.16 7.73
C GLY A 74 -2.97 -1.64 8.96
N TRP A 75 -2.56 -0.67 9.78
CA TRP A 75 -2.25 -0.85 11.20
C TRP A 75 -3.54 -0.98 12.03
N PHE A 76 -4.68 -0.47 11.51
CA PHE A 76 -6.01 -0.55 12.10
C PHE A 76 -6.97 -1.25 11.12
N GLN A 77 -7.79 -2.18 11.60
CA GLN A 77 -8.69 -3.06 10.82
C GLN A 77 -9.87 -2.34 10.11
N GLY A 78 -9.78 -1.05 9.81
CA GLY A 78 -10.90 -0.22 9.36
C GLY A 78 -11.33 -0.38 7.89
N HIS A 79 -10.56 -1.08 7.04
CA HIS A 79 -10.84 -1.19 5.62
C HIS A 79 -10.95 -2.66 5.19
N ALA A 80 -12.19 -3.17 5.10
CA ALA A 80 -12.47 -4.56 4.74
C ALA A 80 -12.09 -4.93 3.29
N THR A 81 -11.96 -3.94 2.41
CA THR A 81 -11.64 -4.14 0.99
C THR A 81 -10.64 -3.09 0.51
N ALA A 82 -9.67 -3.50 -0.31
CA ALA A 82 -8.73 -2.60 -0.97
C ALA A 82 -8.50 -3.05 -2.42
N PHE A 83 -8.35 -2.09 -3.33
CA PHE A 83 -7.91 -2.36 -4.69
C PHE A 83 -6.39 -2.18 -4.77
N LEU A 84 -5.68 -3.20 -5.27
CA LEU A 84 -4.23 -3.27 -5.27
C LEU A 84 -3.73 -3.62 -6.67
N TYR A 85 -2.68 -2.93 -7.11
CA TYR A 85 -1.97 -3.22 -8.35
C TYR A 85 -0.50 -3.50 -8.03
N ILE A 86 0.07 -4.51 -8.69
CA ILE A 86 1.47 -4.90 -8.53
C ILE A 86 2.12 -4.93 -9.90
N SER A 87 3.16 -4.14 -10.07
CA SER A 87 4.03 -4.14 -11.25
C SER A 87 5.42 -4.65 -10.87
N ILE A 88 6.01 -5.43 -11.77
CA ILE A 88 7.41 -5.87 -11.71
C ILE A 88 8.21 -5.10 -12.77
#